data_AF-A0A1H0BSS0-F1
#
_entry.id   AF-A0A1H0BSS0-F1
#
_cell.length_a   1.000
_cell.length_b   1.000
_cell.length_c   1.000
_cell.angle_alpha   90.00
_cell.angle_beta   90.00
_cell.angle_gamma   90.00
#
_symmetry.space_group_name_H-M   'P 1'
#
loop_
_entity.id
_entity.type
_entity.pdbx_description
1 polymer ?
#
loop_
_entity_poly.entity_id
_entity_poly.type
_entity_poly.pdbx_seq_one_letter_code
_entity_poly.pdbx_strand_id
1 'polypeptide(L)'
;MEKAERDWPSTAGGTSLVTTCGRRIAVRCLRLAPANPPISRVTLDVGRDQGGEPGVWAALTADEARDLAHLLLLHARLAERGAGFREVPSFPSHRE
;
A
#
# COMPACT_ATOMS: atom_id res chain seq x y z
N MET A 1 28.49 -11.12 -3.90
CA MET A 1 27.20 -11.42 -3.23
C MET A 1 26.24 -10.29 -3.59
N GLU A 2 25.55 -10.50 -4.69
CA GLU A 2 24.66 -9.56 -5.37
C GLU A 2 23.40 -9.35 -4.53
N LYS A 3 23.06 -8.09 -4.23
CA LYS A 3 21.84 -7.76 -3.51
C LYS A 3 20.68 -8.11 -4.43
N ALA A 4 19.86 -9.07 -4.00
CA ALA A 4 18.57 -9.36 -4.61
C ALA A 4 17.74 -8.07 -4.66
N GLU A 5 17.77 -7.44 -5.83
CA GLU A 5 16.76 -6.53 -6.32
C GLU A 5 15.45 -7.30 -6.24
N ARG A 6 14.68 -7.03 -5.19
CA ARG A 6 13.34 -7.60 -5.08
C ARG A 6 12.50 -6.90 -6.12
N ASP A 7 12.40 -7.54 -7.28
CA ASP A 7 11.30 -7.40 -8.24
C ASP A 7 9.98 -7.56 -7.48
N TRP A 8 9.46 -6.43 -7.01
CA TRP A 8 8.10 -6.37 -6.52
C TRP A 8 7.18 -6.49 -7.74
N PRO A 9 6.18 -7.40 -7.74
CA PRO A 9 5.26 -7.52 -8.85
C PRO A 9 4.49 -6.20 -8.99
N SER A 10 4.82 -5.45 -10.04
CA SER A 10 4.15 -4.21 -10.43
C SER A 10 2.78 -4.52 -11.02
N THR A 11 1.84 -4.91 -10.16
CA THR A 11 0.45 -5.15 -10.56
C THR A 11 -0.50 -4.48 -9.58
N ALA A 12 -0.49 -3.14 -9.58
CA ALA A 12 -1.59 -2.24 -9.21
C ALA A 12 -1.03 -0.82 -9.19
N GLY A 13 -1.61 0.09 -9.99
CA GLY A 13 -1.17 1.48 -10.06
C GLY A 13 -1.16 2.14 -8.68
N GLY A 14 0.03 2.27 -8.10
CA GLY A 14 0.25 3.02 -6.87
C GLY A 14 0.16 4.51 -7.16
N THR A 15 -0.56 5.25 -6.32
CA THR A 15 -0.59 6.71 -6.38
C THR A 15 0.62 7.25 -5.63
N SER A 16 1.30 8.24 -6.19
CA SER A 16 2.48 8.85 -5.58
C SER A 16 2.38 10.37 -5.55
N LEU A 17 2.90 10.97 -4.49
CA LEU A 17 3.13 12.41 -4.39
C LEU A 17 4.64 12.70 -4.35
N VAL A 18 5.04 13.87 -4.82
CA VAL A 18 6.42 14.36 -4.72
C VAL A 18 6.40 15.54 -3.76
N THR A 19 7.22 15.46 -2.71
CA THR A 19 7.36 16.56 -1.75
C THR A 19 8.22 17.66 -2.32
N THR A 20 8.09 18.86 -1.77
CA THR A 20 8.88 20.04 -2.13
C THR A 20 10.38 19.80 -1.89
N CYS A 21 10.74 18.90 -0.97
CA CYS A 21 12.11 18.44 -0.75
C CYS A 21 12.61 17.43 -1.82
N GLY A 22 11.83 17.19 -2.87
CA GLY A 22 12.18 16.29 -3.98
C GLY A 22 12.02 14.81 -3.67
N ARG A 23 11.38 14.44 -2.54
CA ARG A 23 11.18 13.03 -2.18
C ARG A 23 9.89 12.50 -2.79
N ARG A 24 9.96 11.35 -3.45
CA ARG A 24 8.77 10.64 -3.90
C ARG A 24 8.24 9.76 -2.77
N ILE A 25 6.95 9.93 -2.45
CA ILE A 25 6.23 9.06 -1.53
C ILE A 25 5.17 8.31 -2.33
N ALA A 26 5.21 6.98 -2.29
CA ALA A 26 4.25 6.13 -2.97
C ALA A 26 3.39 5.35 -1.97
N VAL A 27 2.08 5.30 -2.23
CA VAL A 27 1.12 4.55 -1.45
C VAL A 27 0.53 3.45 -2.32
N ARG A 28 0.50 2.21 -1.79
CA ARG A 28 -0.08 1.05 -2.49
C ARG A 28 -0.75 0.09 -1.51
N CYS A 29 -1.75 -0.64 -1.99
CA CYS A 29 -2.29 -1.79 -1.27
C CYS A 29 -1.47 -3.06 -1.58
N LEU A 30 -1.06 -3.77 -0.53
CA LEU A 30 -0.47 -5.09 -0.59
C LEU A 30 -1.44 -6.12 -0.02
N ARG A 31 -1.69 -7.19 -0.77
CA ARG A 31 -2.42 -8.36 -0.26
C ARG A 31 -1.42 -9.47 0.10
N LEU A 32 -1.44 -9.91 1.36
CA LEU A 32 -0.60 -10.98 1.87
C LEU A 32 -1.40 -12.30 1.89
N ALA A 33 -1.06 -13.23 0.99
CA ALA A 33 -1.44 -14.63 1.05
C ALA A 33 -0.24 -15.46 1.57
N PRO A 34 -0.41 -16.58 2.30
CA PRO A 34 -1.63 -17.38 2.46
C PRO A 34 -2.31 -17.23 3.83
N ALA A 35 -2.46 -16.01 4.37
CA ALA A 35 -3.31 -15.83 5.55
C ALA A 35 -4.78 -16.12 5.19
N ASN A 36 -5.51 -16.83 6.06
CA ASN A 36 -6.97 -17.02 5.94
C ASN A 36 -7.68 -16.37 7.14
N PRO A 37 -8.37 -15.22 6.97
CA PRO A 37 -8.57 -14.49 5.71
C PRO A 37 -7.31 -13.76 5.22
N PRO A 38 -7.20 -13.47 3.91
CA PRO A 38 -6.07 -12.74 3.34
C PRO A 38 -5.98 -11.34 3.94
N ILE A 39 -4.78 -10.97 4.40
CA ILE A 39 -4.55 -9.67 5.03
C ILE A 39 -4.25 -8.65 3.94
N SER A 40 -5.08 -7.61 3.83
CA SER A 40 -4.78 -6.44 3.00
C SER A 40 -4.10 -5.37 3.87
N ARG A 41 -2.97 -4.83 3.41
CA ARG A 41 -2.22 -3.76 4.08
C ARG A 41 -2.01 -2.58 3.15
N VAL A 42 -2.13 -1.37 3.68
CA VAL A 42 -1.60 -0.18 3.01
C VAL A 42 -0.11 -0.11 3.28
N THR A 43 0.70 0.05 2.23
CA THR A 43 2.15 0.19 2.34
C THR A 43 2.57 1.54 1.80
N LEU A 44 3.51 2.15 2.51
CA LEU A 44 4.08 3.46 2.23
C LEU A 44 5.56 3.29 1.88
N ASP A 45 5.94 3.71 0.68
CA ASP A 45 7.34 3.84 0.28
C ASP A 45 7.72 5.31 0.36
N VAL A 46 8.60 5.63 1.31
CA VAL A 46 9.15 6.97 1.50
C VAL A 46 10.53 6.92 0.86
N GLY A 47 10.67 7.53 -0.34
CA GLY A 47 11.89 7.48 -1.14
C GLY A 47 13.15 7.84 -0.35
N ARG A 48 14.33 7.49 -0.87
CA ARG A 48 15.60 7.63 -0.12
C ARG A 48 15.82 9.03 0.44
N ASP A 49 16.43 9.06 1.63
CA ASP A 49 16.93 10.31 2.17
C ASP A 49 18.10 10.81 1.34
N GLN A 50 18.00 12.06 0.90
CA GLN A 50 19.09 12.72 0.17
C GLN A 50 20.16 13.25 1.14
N GLY A 51 19.87 13.22 2.45
CA GLY A 51 20.72 13.69 3.54
C GLY A 51 21.45 12.59 4.31
N GLY A 52 21.85 11.48 3.69
CA GLY A 52 22.90 10.55 4.15
C GLY A 52 22.67 9.77 5.46
N GLU A 53 21.84 10.24 6.39
CA GLU A 53 21.67 9.67 7.71
C GLU A 53 20.43 8.75 7.75
N PRO A 54 20.61 7.45 8.03
CA PRO A 54 19.49 6.55 8.20
C PRO A 54 18.68 6.96 9.45
N GLY A 55 17.40 7.26 9.27
CA GLY A 55 16.49 7.62 10.37
C GLY A 55 15.93 9.04 10.33
N VAL A 56 16.27 9.84 9.31
CA VAL A 56 15.66 11.16 9.10
C VAL A 56 14.20 10.99 8.64
N TRP A 57 13.28 11.57 9.42
CA TRP A 57 11.86 11.62 9.09
C TRP A 57 11.63 12.48 7.84
N ALA A 58 10.71 12.08 6.97
CA ALA A 58 10.29 12.94 5.87
C ALA A 58 9.58 14.18 6.43
N ALA A 59 10.09 15.37 6.09
CA ALA A 59 9.39 16.62 6.34
C ALA A 59 8.32 16.82 5.25
N LEU A 60 7.13 17.25 5.67
CA LEU A 60 6.00 17.56 4.81
C LEU A 60 5.50 18.96 5.14
N THR A 61 5.11 19.70 4.12
CA THR A 61 4.26 20.88 4.34
C THR A 61 2.88 20.46 4.84
N ALA A 62 2.11 21.39 5.39
CA ALA A 62 0.75 21.11 5.84
C ALA A 62 -0.15 20.59 4.69
N ASP A 63 0.05 21.10 3.48
CA ASP A 63 -0.73 20.69 2.31
C ASP A 63 -0.28 19.31 1.81
N GLU A 64 1.02 19.04 1.76
CA GLU A 64 1.53 17.71 1.42
C GLU A 64 1.07 16.63 2.42
N ALA A 65 0.96 16.99 3.71
CA ALA A 65 0.44 16.09 4.73
C ALA A 65 -1.05 15.79 4.52
N ARG A 66 -1.85 16.78 4.10
CA ARG A 66 -3.27 16.57 3.76
C ARG A 66 -3.42 15.67 2.53
N ASP A 67 -2.62 15.92 1.50
CA ASP A 67 -2.64 15.11 0.29
C ASP A 67 -2.22 13.66 0.58
N LEU A 68 -1.18 13.46 1.37
CA LEU A 68 -0.77 12.13 1.82
C LEU A 68 -1.89 11.44 2.63
N ALA A 69 -2.55 12.16 3.54
CA ALA A 69 -3.65 11.61 4.32
C ALA A 69 -4.82 11.17 3.42
N HIS A 70 -5.18 11.96 2.41
CA HIS A 70 -6.22 11.59 1.44
C HIS A 70 -5.85 10.32 0.67
N LEU A 71 -4.60 10.19 0.23
CA LEU A 71 -4.12 8.97 -0.43
C LEU A 71 -4.18 7.76 0.51
N LEU A 72 -3.75 7.91 1.76
CA LEU A 72 -3.80 6.83 2.76
C LEU A 72 -5.25 6.37 3.02
N LEU A 73 -6.19 7.30 3.17
CA LEU A 73 -7.60 7.00 3.39
C LEU A 73 -8.23 6.31 2.16
N LEU A 74 -7.87 6.73 0.95
CA LEU A 74 -8.31 6.08 -0.29
C LEU A 74 -7.86 4.61 -0.34
N HIS A 75 -6.56 4.37 -0.10
CA HIS A 75 -6.00 3.02 -0.13
C HIS A 75 -6.48 2.15 1.04
N ALA A 76 -6.77 2.74 2.20
CA ALA A 76 -7.39 2.01 3.31
C ALA A 76 -8.76 1.44 2.91
N ARG A 77 -9.62 2.25 2.30
CA ARG A 77 -10.93 1.80 1.78
C ARG A 77 -10.79 0.69 0.73
N LEU A 78 -9.79 0.78 -0.15
CA LEU A 78 -9.53 -0.26 -1.14
C LEU A 78 -9.09 -1.58 -0.48
N ALA A 79 -8.24 -1.51 0.53
CA ALA A 79 -7.79 -2.67 1.31
C ALA A 79 -8.94 -3.33 2.07
N GLU A 80 -9.82 -2.53 2.69
CA GLU A 80 -11.02 -3.02 3.39
C GLU A 80 -11.99 -3.72 2.43
N ARG A 81 -12.26 -3.12 1.26
CA ARG A 81 -13.15 -3.71 0.24
C ARG A 81 -12.59 -5.01 -0.32
N GLY A 82 -11.27 -5.09 -0.46
CA GLY A 82 -10.58 -6.31 -0.90
C GLY A 82 -10.67 -7.46 0.11
N ALA A 83 -10.84 -7.19 1.40
CA ALA A 83 -11.09 -8.21 2.43
C ALA A 83 -12.55 -8.70 2.44
N GLY A 84 -13.46 -7.99 1.75
CA GLY A 84 -14.89 -8.28 1.71
C GLY A 84 -15.34 -9.34 0.69
N PHE A 85 -14.48 -9.83 -0.21
CA PHE A 85 -14.82 -11.00 -1.05
C PHE A 85 -14.61 -12.29 -0.24
N ARG A 86 -15.43 -12.49 0.78
CA ARG A 86 -15.75 -13.84 1.25
C ARG A 86 -16.91 -14.30 0.38
N GLU A 87 -16.57 -15.01 -0.68
CA GLU A 87 -17.54 -15.83 -1.39
C GLU A 87 -18.28 -16.66 -0.34
N VAL A 88 -19.56 -16.32 -0.12
CA VAL A 88 -20.46 -17.22 0.59
C VAL A 88 -20.45 -18.51 -0.20
N PRO A 89 -20.04 -19.66 0.37
CA PRO A 89 -20.18 -20.91 -0.33
C PRO A 89 -21.68 -21.11 -0.54
N SER A 90 -22.14 -20.92 -1.77
CA SER A 90 -23.45 -21.32 -2.22
C SER A 90 -23.51 -22.84 -2.07
N PHE A 91 -24.08 -23.31 -0.96
CA PHE A 91 -24.34 -24.72 -0.79
C PHE A 91 -25.26 -25.17 -1.93
N PRO A 92 -24.94 -26.26 -2.67
CA PRO A 92 -25.87 -26.78 -3.66
C PRO A 92 -27.11 -27.28 -2.91
N SER A 93 -28.27 -26.75 -3.28
CA SER A 93 -29.56 -27.33 -2.89
C SER A 93 -29.63 -28.75 -3.46
N HIS A 94 -29.28 -29.75 -2.64
CA HIS A 94 -29.74 -31.11 -2.90
C HIS A 94 -31.24 -31.13 -2.68
N ARG A 95 -31.94 -31.30 -3.79
CA ARG A 95 -33.37 -31.46 -3.90
C ARG A 95 -33.64 -32.96 -3.98
N GLU A 96 -34.05 -33.58 -2.88
CA GLU A 96 -34.70 -34.90 -2.85
C GLU A 96 -35.75 -34.94 -1.73
#